data_AF-C8VY23-F1
#
_entry.id   AF-C8VY23-F1
#
_cell.length_a   1.000
_cell.length_b   1.000
_cell.length_c   1.000
_cell.angle_alpha   90.00
_cell.angle_beta   90.00
_cell.angle_gamma   90.00
#
_symmetry.space_group_name_H-M   'P 1'
#
loop_
_entity.id
_entity.type
_entity.pdbx_description
1 polymer ?
#
loop_
_entity_poly.entity_id
_entity_poly.type
_entity_poly.pdbx_seq_one_letter_code
_entity_poly.pdbx_strand_id
1 'polypeptide(L)'
;MKMFWYTYIYPKQQITNPLLKEAEEARREWQLALQQINQATCHNMLDHIIYKISSAERKFVALLKQAREEGLTSWPGELQEIYTQPEALPETGIQE
;
A
#
# COMPACT_ATOMS: atom_id res chain seq x y z
N MET A 1 -20.84 31.00 -2.49
CA MET A 1 -19.66 30.92 -1.59
C MET A 1 -19.11 29.50 -1.68
N LYS A 2 -18.15 29.29 -2.59
CA LYS A 2 -17.49 28.00 -2.80
C LYS A 2 -16.35 27.90 -1.78
N MET A 3 -16.32 26.85 -0.97
CA MET A 3 -15.05 26.21 -0.63
C MET A 3 -15.35 24.74 -0.41
N PHE A 4 -15.09 24.01 -1.49
CA PHE A 4 -15.13 22.58 -1.62
C PHE A 4 -14.13 22.02 -0.61
N TRP A 5 -14.65 21.54 0.51
CA TRP A 5 -13.91 20.64 1.37
C TRP A 5 -13.49 19.47 0.50
N TYR A 6 -12.17 19.31 0.37
CA TYR A 6 -11.52 18.22 -0.32
C TYR A 6 -12.04 16.89 0.22
N THR A 7 -13.11 16.37 -0.38
CA THR A 7 -13.19 14.95 -0.62
C THR A 7 -12.01 14.64 -1.52
N TYR A 8 -10.87 14.30 -0.90
CA TYR A 8 -9.83 13.53 -1.56
C TYR A 8 -10.50 12.23 -1.99
N ILE A 9 -11.14 12.30 -3.16
CA ILE A 9 -11.59 11.15 -3.91
C ILE A 9 -10.28 10.49 -4.32
N TYR A 10 -9.80 9.58 -3.47
CA TYR A 10 -8.81 8.61 -3.87
C TYR A 10 -9.34 7.99 -5.15
N PRO A 11 -8.71 8.21 -6.32
CA PRO A 11 -9.12 7.50 -7.50
C PRO A 11 -8.93 6.03 -7.15
N LYS A 12 -10.04 5.27 -7.08
CA LYS A 12 -9.97 3.81 -7.09
C LYS A 12 -9.15 3.48 -8.32
N GLN A 13 -7.89 3.12 -8.10
CA GLN A 13 -6.98 2.77 -9.17
C GLN A 13 -7.69 1.69 -9.94
N GLN A 14 -8.08 2.01 -11.17
CA GLN A 14 -8.60 0.98 -12.05
C GLN A 14 -7.41 0.05 -12.22
N ILE A 15 -7.49 -1.11 -11.57
CA ILE A 15 -6.48 -2.16 -11.62
C ILE A 15 -6.57 -2.78 -13.02
N THR A 16 -6.20 -2.00 -14.04
CA THR A 16 -6.15 -2.40 -15.44
C THR A 16 -4.84 -3.11 -15.72
N ASN A 17 -3.80 -2.81 -14.95
CA ASN A 17 -2.52 -3.49 -15.08
C ASN A 17 -2.63 -4.91 -14.48
N PRO A 18 -2.29 -5.96 -15.25
CA PRO A 18 -2.36 -7.35 -14.80
C PRO A 18 -1.45 -7.62 -13.59
N LEU A 19 -0.30 -6.96 -13.49
CA LEU A 19 0.63 -7.09 -12.37
C LEU A 19 0.04 -6.55 -11.06
N LEU A 20 -0.62 -5.39 -11.13
CA LEU A 20 -1.31 -4.81 -9.96
C LEU A 20 -2.52 -5.66 -9.56
N LYS A 21 -3.19 -6.30 -10.52
CA LYS A 21 -4.27 -7.25 -10.26
C LYS A 21 -3.77 -8.47 -9.51
N GLU A 22 -2.65 -9.04 -9.97
CA GLU A 22 -2.03 -10.18 -9.29
C GLU A 22 -1.51 -9.81 -7.90
N ALA A 23 -0.97 -8.60 -7.72
CA ALA A 23 -0.55 -8.09 -6.41
C ALA A 23 -1.74 -7.97 -5.44
N GLU A 24 -2.87 -7.43 -5.91
CA GLU A 24 -4.09 -7.34 -5.09
C GLU A 24 -4.67 -8.72 -4.75
N GLU A 25 -4.57 -9.68 -5.67
CA GLU A 25 -4.97 -11.07 -5.42
C GLU A 25 -4.07 -11.74 -4.37
N ALA A 26 -2.74 -11.59 -4.49
CA ALA A 26 -1.78 -12.07 -3.50
C ALA A 26 -2.03 -11.42 -2.11
N ARG A 27 -2.38 -10.12 -2.08
CA ARG A 27 -2.76 -9.42 -0.84
C ARG A 27 -4.01 -10.04 -0.21
N ARG A 28 -5.03 -10.38 -1.01
CA ARG A 28 -6.25 -11.04 -0.52
C ARG A 28 -5.96 -12.43 0.02
N GLU A 29 -5.16 -13.21 -0.68
CA GLU A 29 -4.73 -14.55 -0.24
C GLU A 29 -4.01 -14.47 1.11
N TRP A 30 -3.10 -13.51 1.26
CA TRP A 30 -2.40 -13.27 2.52
C TRP A 30 -3.37 -12.92 3.67
N GLN A 31 -4.32 -12.01 3.43
CA GLN A 31 -5.34 -11.67 4.43
C GLN A 31 -6.22 -12.85 4.82
N LEU A 32 -6.62 -13.67 3.84
CA LEU A 32 -7.40 -14.89 4.10
C LEU A 32 -6.59 -15.91 4.91
N ALA A 33 -5.29 -16.06 4.64
CA ALA A 33 -4.40 -16.95 5.40
C ALA A 33 -4.22 -16.47 6.85
N LEU A 34 -4.10 -15.16 7.06
CA LEU A 34 -4.08 -14.56 8.40
C LEU A 34 -5.39 -14.81 9.16
N GLN A 35 -6.54 -14.80 8.49
CA GLN A 35 -7.82 -15.14 9.13
C GLN A 35 -7.94 -16.62 9.48
N GLN A 36 -7.36 -17.50 8.65
CA GLN A 36 -7.37 -18.96 8.86
C GLN A 36 -6.62 -19.38 10.13
N ILE A 37 -5.63 -18.62 10.61
CA ILE A 37 -4.85 -18.99 11.80
C ILE A 37 -5.73 -19.12 13.05
N ASN A 38 -6.77 -18.30 13.15
CA ASN A 38 -7.71 -18.32 14.28
C ASN A 38 -8.67 -19.53 14.24
N GLN A 39 -8.70 -20.25 13.13
CA GLN A 39 -9.52 -21.44 12.91
C GLN A 39 -8.70 -22.73 13.00
N ALA A 40 -7.39 -22.64 13.27
CA ALA A 40 -6.53 -23.79 13.35
C ALA A 40 -6.78 -24.59 14.65
N THR A 41 -7.25 -25.83 14.50
CA THR A 41 -7.57 -26.72 15.64
C THR A 41 -6.43 -27.69 15.95
N CYS A 42 -5.55 -27.97 14.99
CA CYS A 42 -4.45 -28.93 15.12
C CYS A 42 -3.10 -28.35 14.66
N HIS A 43 -2.02 -28.87 15.24
CA HIS A 43 -0.67 -28.32 15.06
C HIS A 43 -0.17 -28.37 13.60
N ASN A 44 -0.39 -29.49 12.90
CA ASN A 44 -0.06 -29.63 11.48
C ASN A 44 -0.82 -28.64 10.56
N MET A 45 -2.05 -28.28 10.94
CA MET A 45 -2.83 -27.26 10.22
C MET A 45 -2.25 -25.87 10.46
N LEU A 46 -1.79 -25.59 11.68
CA LEU A 46 -1.12 -24.34 12.02
C LEU A 46 0.20 -24.17 11.23
N ASP A 47 1.02 -25.20 11.12
CA ASP A 47 2.25 -25.17 10.31
C ASP A 47 1.96 -24.89 8.83
N HIS A 48 0.93 -25.54 8.28
CA HIS A 48 0.49 -25.30 6.91
C HIS A 48 0.02 -23.86 6.70
N ILE A 49 -0.75 -23.31 7.65
CA ILE A 49 -1.25 -21.93 7.59
C ILE A 49 -0.07 -20.93 7.68
N ILE A 50 0.89 -21.14 8.57
CA ILE A 50 2.09 -20.29 8.68
C ILE A 50 2.89 -20.29 7.38
N TYR A 51 3.08 -21.47 6.78
CA TYR A 51 3.72 -21.58 5.47
C TYR A 51 2.97 -20.78 4.40
N LYS A 52 1.64 -20.89 4.37
CA LYS A 52 0.77 -20.16 3.43
C LYS A 52 0.81 -18.64 3.62
N ILE A 53 0.84 -18.17 4.86
CA ILE A 53 1.02 -16.74 5.18
C ILE A 53 2.36 -16.25 4.62
N SER A 54 3.43 -16.98 4.91
CA SER A 54 4.79 -16.60 4.52
C SER A 54 4.98 -16.60 3.00
N SER A 55 4.40 -17.57 2.29
CA SER A 55 4.49 -17.65 0.84
C SER A 55 3.69 -16.55 0.14
N ALA A 56 2.47 -16.26 0.62
CA ALA A 56 1.63 -15.19 0.08
C ALA A 56 2.24 -13.80 0.31
N GLU A 57 2.79 -13.54 1.50
CA GLU A 57 3.52 -12.29 1.80
C GLU A 57 4.69 -12.09 0.84
N ARG A 58 5.55 -13.11 0.67
CA ARG A 58 6.70 -13.03 -0.24
C ARG A 58 6.27 -12.77 -1.68
N LYS A 59 5.20 -13.44 -2.15
CA LYS A 59 4.62 -13.20 -3.48
C LYS A 59 4.17 -11.75 -3.62
N PHE A 60 3.42 -11.24 -2.65
CA PHE A 60 2.93 -9.86 -2.67
C PHE A 60 4.07 -8.84 -2.71
N VAL A 61 5.09 -8.99 -1.85
CA VAL A 61 6.26 -8.09 -1.81
C VAL A 61 7.04 -8.13 -3.14
N ALA A 62 7.22 -9.32 -3.73
CA ALA A 62 7.89 -9.45 -5.03
C ALA A 62 7.14 -8.71 -6.14
N LEU A 63 5.81 -8.86 -6.20
CA LEU A 63 4.96 -8.19 -7.19
C LEU A 63 4.97 -6.66 -7.02
N LEU A 64 4.96 -6.16 -5.78
CA LEU A 64 5.09 -4.72 -5.52
C LEU A 64 6.45 -4.18 -5.96
N LYS A 65 7.52 -4.94 -5.71
CA LYS A 65 8.87 -4.56 -6.16
C LYS A 65 8.93 -4.49 -7.69
N GLN A 66 8.39 -5.49 -8.37
CA GLN A 66 8.30 -5.50 -9.83
C GLN A 66 7.46 -4.32 -10.36
N ALA A 67 6.30 -4.06 -9.76
CA ALA A 67 5.46 -2.93 -10.15
C ALA A 67 6.18 -1.59 -9.99
N ARG A 68 6.95 -1.44 -8.90
CA ARG A 68 7.79 -0.25 -8.70
C ARG A 68 8.89 -0.11 -9.77
N GLU A 69 9.55 -1.20 -10.14
CA GLU A 69 10.57 -1.21 -11.20
C GLU A 69 9.96 -0.84 -12.58
N GLU A 70 8.71 -1.23 -12.83
CA GLU A 70 7.94 -0.86 -14.02
C GLU A 70 7.34 0.56 -13.96
N GLY A 71 7.59 1.32 -12.89
CA GLY A 71 7.07 2.67 -12.72
C GLY A 71 5.57 2.74 -12.43
N LEU A 72 4.94 1.62 -12.06
CA LEU A 72 3.53 1.54 -11.67
C LEU A 72 3.38 2.04 -10.23
N THR A 73 3.41 3.35 -10.04
CA THR A 73 3.24 3.96 -8.72
C THR A 73 1.76 4.27 -8.45
N SER A 74 1.35 3.99 -7.22
CA SER A 74 0.00 4.31 -6.73
C SER A 74 -0.22 5.82 -6.49
N TRP A 75 0.84 6.61 -6.61
CA TRP A 75 0.82 8.06 -6.42
C TRP A 75 1.13 8.74 -7.76
N PRO A 76 0.38 9.77 -8.17
CA PRO A 76 0.78 10.60 -9.29
C PRO A 76 2.13 11.25 -8.94
N GLY A 77 3.10 11.16 -9.86
CA GLY A 77 4.45 11.71 -9.65
C GLY A 77 4.49 13.21 -9.34
N GLU A 78 3.39 13.94 -9.58
CA GLU A 78 3.20 15.37 -9.30
C GLU A 78 3.39 15.77 -7.82
N LEU A 79 3.34 14.82 -6.90
CA LEU A 79 3.43 15.12 -5.46
C LEU A 79 4.84 14.93 -4.90
N GLN A 80 5.84 14.59 -5.74
CA GLN A 80 7.26 14.64 -5.36
C GLN A 80 7.84 16.07 -5.45
N GLU A 81 7.25 16.95 -6.25
CA GLU A 81 7.69 18.36 -6.35
C GLU A 81 7.32 19.18 -5.11
N ILE A 82 6.25 18.83 -4.39
CA ILE A 82 5.77 19.60 -3.23
C ILE A 82 6.72 19.48 -2.02
N TYR A 83 7.52 18.41 -1.92
CA TYR A 83 8.41 18.18 -0.78
C TYR A 83 9.88 18.52 -1.07
N THR A 84 10.20 19.01 -2.26
CA THR A 84 11.57 19.41 -2.61
C THR A 84 11.74 20.93 -2.58
N GLN A 85 11.34 21.56 -1.47
CA GLN A 85 11.86 22.87 -1.07
C GLN A 85 12.27 22.82 0.40
N PRO A 86 13.57 22.99 0.73
CA PRO A 86 13.96 23.34 2.10
C PRO A 86 13.62 24.82 2.28
N GLU A 87 12.33 25.14 2.39
CA GLU A 87 11.87 26.49 2.72
C GLU A 87 12.23 26.72 4.20
N ALA A 88 13.34 27.43 4.39
CA ALA A 88 13.80 27.91 5.68
C ALA A 88 12.63 28.56 6.45
N LEU A 89 12.40 28.09 7.68
CA LEU A 89 11.47 28.72 8.60
C LEU A 89 11.86 30.20 8.76
N PRO A 90 11.02 31.18 8.40
CA PRO A 90 11.29 32.54 8.80
C PRO A 90 11.17 32.59 10.32
N GLU A 91 12.29 32.90 10.98
CA GLU A 91 12.32 33.33 12.37
C GLU A 91 11.48 34.61 12.49
N THR A 92 10.18 34.48 12.69
CA THR A 92 9.34 35.64 13.02
C THR A 92 9.46 35.90 14.50
N GLY A 93 10.51 36.63 14.88
CA GLY A 93 10.47 37.49 16.05
C GLY A 93 9.62 38.72 15.75
N ILE A 94 8.51 38.89 16.48
CA ILE A 94 7.80 40.15 16.77
C ILE A 94 7.07 39.87 18.10
N GLN A 95 7.61 40.20 19.28
CA GLN A 95 7.51 41.49 19.99
C GLN A 95 6.11 42.12 19.95
N GLU A 96 5.28 41.85 20.97
CA GLU A 96 4.75 42.84 21.93
C GLU A 96 4.06 42.13 23.10
#